data_AF-A0A2D7PLN9-F1
#
_entry.id   AF-A0A2D7PLN9-F1
#
_cell.length_a   1.000
_cell.length_b   1.000
_cell.length_c   1.000
_cell.angle_alpha   90.00
_cell.angle_beta   90.00
_cell.angle_gamma   90.00
#
_symmetry.space_group_name_H-M   'P 1'
#
loop_
_entity.id
_entity.type
_entity.pdbx_description
1 polymer ?
#
loop_
_entity_poly.entity_id
_entity_poly.type
_entity_poly.pdbx_seq_one_letter_code
_entity_poly.pdbx_strand_id
1 'polypeptide(L)'
;MPVAESNVPQFGALLAQYIIAVPEASRPRFLARLERGAADRYRGWAAALPEHAQVLLECAASEEQIAIRVDALYAAIPEELAAIEKALPDALQTYFNVFDGRPIKEQLALQAAAERQGSQAWQGLKNANLPKAHQAELDALTALEIQSAERLEALVESLPDAH
;
A
#
# COMPACT_ATOMS: atom_id res chain seq x y z
N MET A 1 -12.42 18.98 -7.23
CA MET A 1 -11.58 18.83 -8.45
C MET A 1 -10.86 17.48 -8.41
N PRO A 2 -10.93 16.65 -9.46
CA PRO A 2 -10.12 15.43 -9.53
C PRO A 2 -8.63 15.78 -9.49
N VAL A 3 -7.83 14.98 -8.78
CA VAL A 3 -6.37 15.12 -8.81
C VAL A 3 -5.94 14.85 -10.26
N ALA A 4 -5.41 15.86 -10.95
CA ALA A 4 -4.86 15.67 -12.29
C ALA A 4 -3.76 14.59 -12.23
N GLU A 5 -3.70 13.67 -13.21
CA GLU A 5 -2.71 12.58 -13.24
C GLU A 5 -1.26 13.06 -13.08
N SER A 6 -0.97 14.32 -13.47
CA SER A 6 0.34 14.97 -13.31
C SER A 6 0.71 15.35 -11.87
N ASN A 7 -0.21 15.24 -10.90
CA ASN A 7 -0.01 15.60 -9.49
C ASN A 7 0.08 14.37 -8.55
N VAL A 8 -0.05 13.15 -9.07
CA VAL A 8 0.11 11.92 -8.29
C VAL A 8 1.61 11.63 -8.13
N PRO A 9 2.13 11.51 -6.89
CA PRO A 9 3.51 11.12 -6.67
C PRO A 9 3.81 9.72 -7.20
N GLN A 10 5.04 9.54 -7.66
CA GLN A 10 5.60 8.23 -7.97
C GLN A 10 6.04 7.58 -6.64
N PHE A 11 5.12 6.89 -5.96
CA PHE A 11 5.36 6.29 -4.64
C PHE A 11 6.52 5.29 -4.65
N GLY A 12 6.65 4.50 -5.73
CA GLY A 12 7.80 3.61 -5.90
C GLY A 12 9.14 4.37 -5.91
N ALA A 13 9.20 5.52 -6.58
CA ALA A 13 10.41 6.36 -6.60
C ALA A 13 10.67 7.06 -5.26
N LEU A 14 9.60 7.51 -4.59
CA LEU A 14 9.66 8.12 -3.26
C LEU A 14 10.26 7.15 -2.22
N LEU A 15 9.84 5.88 -2.29
CA LEU A 15 10.23 4.84 -1.34
C LEU A 15 11.49 4.06 -1.76
N ALA A 16 11.99 4.26 -2.98
CA ALA A 16 13.09 3.49 -3.55
C ALA A 16 14.33 3.45 -2.65
N GLN A 17 14.68 4.58 -2.01
CA GLN A 17 15.84 4.64 -1.11
C GLN A 17 15.72 3.70 0.10
N TYR A 18 14.51 3.52 0.63
CA TYR A 18 14.25 2.64 1.77
C TYR A 18 14.16 1.17 1.32
N ILE A 19 13.53 0.93 0.16
CA ILE A 19 13.42 -0.42 -0.43
C ILE A 19 14.82 -0.99 -0.76
N ILE A 20 15.72 -0.16 -1.31
CA ILE A 20 17.08 -0.58 -1.68
C ILE A 20 17.97 -0.75 -0.44
N ALA A 21 17.67 -0.06 0.67
CA ALA A 21 18.41 -0.20 1.93
C ALA A 21 18.18 -1.55 2.65
N VAL A 22 17.13 -2.29 2.27
CA VAL A 22 16.83 -3.64 2.79
C VAL A 22 17.42 -4.70 1.85
N PRO A 23 17.96 -5.82 2.38
CA PRO A 23 18.39 -6.95 1.56
C PRO A 23 17.32 -7.39 0.57
N GLU A 24 17.72 -7.78 -0.64
CA GLU A 24 16.79 -8.10 -1.72
C GLU A 24 15.78 -9.21 -1.33
N ALA A 25 16.25 -10.24 -0.63
CA ALA A 25 15.42 -11.33 -0.13
C ALA A 25 14.35 -10.88 0.87
N SER A 26 14.59 -9.77 1.57
CA SER A 26 13.70 -9.20 2.59
C SER A 26 12.78 -8.10 2.06
N ARG A 27 12.97 -7.63 0.81
CA ARG A 27 12.12 -6.57 0.22
C ARG A 27 10.62 -6.90 0.22
N PRO A 28 10.16 -8.12 -0.12
CA PRO A 28 8.74 -8.43 -0.06
C PRO A 28 8.17 -8.26 1.35
N ARG A 29 8.90 -8.72 2.38
CA ARG A 29 8.50 -8.55 3.78
C ARG A 29 8.54 -7.09 4.22
N PHE A 30 9.45 -6.28 3.69
CA PHE A 30 9.44 -4.83 3.91
C PHE A 30 8.18 -4.19 3.33
N LEU A 31 7.79 -4.52 2.10
CA LEU A 31 6.54 -4.06 1.49
C LEU A 31 5.32 -4.49 2.34
N ALA A 32 5.29 -5.73 2.84
CA ALA A 32 4.25 -6.19 3.76
C ALA A 32 4.14 -5.38 5.08
N ARG A 33 5.21 -4.69 5.51
CA ARG A 33 5.14 -3.76 6.64
C ARG A 33 4.55 -2.41 6.24
N LEU A 34 4.79 -1.97 5.01
CA LEU A 34 4.13 -0.78 4.45
C LEU A 34 2.62 -1.01 4.33
N GLU A 35 2.18 -2.19 3.90
CA GLU A 35 0.74 -2.50 3.82
C GLU A 35 0.04 -2.40 5.18
N ARG A 36 0.70 -2.84 6.26
CA ARG A 36 0.15 -2.64 7.62
C ARG A 36 0.03 -1.15 7.99
N GLY A 37 0.98 -0.33 7.54
CA GLY A 37 0.90 1.12 7.67
C GLY A 37 -0.26 1.72 6.88
N ALA A 38 -0.52 1.22 5.67
CA ALA A 38 -1.70 1.60 4.88
C ALA A 38 -3.00 1.18 5.58
N ALA A 39 -3.04 -0.04 6.16
CA ALA A 39 -4.18 -0.52 6.95
C ALA A 39 -4.52 0.41 8.13
N ASP A 40 -3.51 0.86 8.87
CA ASP A 40 -3.70 1.82 9.96
C ASP A 40 -4.24 3.16 9.47
N ARG A 41 -3.80 3.60 8.30
CA ARG A 41 -4.29 4.83 7.67
C ARG A 41 -5.77 4.70 7.27
N TYR A 42 -6.17 3.59 6.68
CA TYR A 42 -7.57 3.29 6.40
C TYR A 42 -8.44 3.31 7.67
N ARG A 43 -7.97 2.72 8.77
CA ARG A 43 -8.67 2.78 10.07
C ARG A 43 -8.82 4.22 10.57
N GLY A 44 -7.79 5.05 10.38
CA GLY A 44 -7.84 6.48 10.69
C GLY A 44 -8.92 7.22 9.90
N TRP A 45 -9.00 7.00 8.59
CA TRP A 45 -10.07 7.59 7.76
C TRP A 45 -11.45 7.03 8.11
N ALA A 46 -11.57 5.75 8.45
CA ALA A 46 -12.84 5.16 8.85
C ALA A 46 -13.41 5.83 10.11
N ALA A 47 -12.53 6.23 11.05
CA ALA A 47 -12.94 7.00 12.23
C ALA A 47 -13.38 8.43 11.86
N ALA A 48 -12.75 9.05 10.85
CA ALA A 48 -13.07 10.40 10.39
C ALA A 48 -14.31 10.48 9.48
N LEU A 49 -14.64 9.40 8.78
CA LEU A 49 -15.77 9.26 7.87
C LEU A 49 -16.67 8.09 8.29
N PRO A 50 -17.40 8.20 9.42
CA PRO A 50 -18.16 7.07 9.97
C PRO A 50 -19.22 6.52 9.01
N GLU A 51 -19.82 7.37 8.16
CA GLU A 51 -20.79 6.96 7.14
C GLU A 51 -20.17 6.06 6.04
N HIS A 52 -18.85 6.16 5.84
CA HIS A 52 -18.08 5.37 4.88
C HIS A 52 -17.12 4.40 5.56
N ALA A 53 -17.24 4.20 6.88
CA ALA A 53 -16.29 3.39 7.64
C ALA A 53 -16.20 1.96 7.12
N GLN A 54 -17.32 1.37 6.68
CA GLN A 54 -17.36 -0.01 6.21
C GLN A 54 -16.40 -0.25 5.03
N VAL A 55 -16.45 0.58 3.98
CA VAL A 55 -15.58 0.42 2.80
C VAL A 55 -14.11 0.64 3.16
N LEU A 56 -13.82 1.58 4.06
CA LEU A 56 -12.45 1.86 4.51
C LEU A 56 -11.89 0.73 5.36
N LEU A 57 -12.71 0.12 6.23
CA LEU A 57 -12.32 -1.03 7.03
C LEU A 57 -12.15 -2.30 6.17
N GLU A 58 -12.90 -2.43 5.08
CA GLU A 58 -12.70 -3.48 4.07
C GLU A 58 -11.35 -3.32 3.37
N CYS A 59 -10.96 -2.10 2.96
CA CYS A 59 -9.61 -1.86 2.44
C CYS A 59 -8.53 -2.14 3.49
N ALA A 60 -8.72 -1.70 4.75
CA ALA A 60 -7.79 -2.02 5.83
C ALA A 60 -7.59 -3.53 6.03
N ALA A 61 -8.66 -4.31 5.86
CA ALA A 61 -8.61 -5.76 5.96
C ALA A 61 -7.89 -6.39 4.75
N SER A 62 -8.07 -5.85 3.54
CA SER A 62 -7.30 -6.24 2.35
C SER A 62 -5.80 -6.05 2.59
N GLU A 63 -5.38 -4.90 3.11
CA GLU A 63 -3.96 -4.62 3.34
C GLU A 63 -3.33 -5.56 4.39
N GLU A 64 -4.05 -5.85 5.47
CA GLU A 64 -3.59 -6.84 6.45
C GLU A 64 -3.53 -8.23 5.83
N GLN A 65 -4.49 -8.58 4.96
CA GLN A 65 -4.49 -9.86 4.26
C GLN A 65 -3.28 -9.98 3.31
N ILE A 66 -2.92 -8.91 2.59
CA ILE A 66 -1.72 -8.87 1.76
C ILE A 66 -0.50 -9.11 2.64
N ALA A 67 -0.37 -8.37 3.73
CA ALA A 67 0.76 -8.48 4.64
C ALA A 67 0.92 -9.90 5.22
N ILE A 68 -0.19 -10.54 5.65
CA ILE A 68 -0.21 -11.91 6.16
C ILE A 68 0.24 -12.90 5.07
N ARG A 69 -0.28 -12.76 3.84
CA ARG A 69 0.04 -13.67 2.74
C ARG A 69 1.49 -13.55 2.30
N VAL A 70 2.03 -12.33 2.27
CA VAL A 70 3.46 -12.10 1.99
C VAL A 70 4.32 -12.71 3.11
N ASP A 71 3.94 -12.52 4.37
CA ASP A 71 4.67 -13.10 5.50
C ASP A 71 4.68 -14.64 5.48
N ALA A 72 3.63 -15.27 4.94
CA ALA A 72 3.55 -16.71 4.72
C ALA A 72 4.34 -17.18 3.49
N LEU A 73 4.37 -16.37 2.43
CA LEU A 73 5.02 -16.69 1.16
C LEU A 73 6.55 -16.51 1.23
N TYR A 74 7.03 -15.54 2.01
CA TYR A 74 8.44 -15.22 2.17
C TYR A 74 8.87 -15.41 3.62
N ALA A 75 9.69 -16.44 3.87
CA ALA A 75 10.21 -16.74 5.20
C ALA A 75 10.97 -15.55 5.79
N ALA A 76 10.76 -15.30 7.08
CA ALA A 76 11.56 -14.32 7.81
C ALA A 76 13.01 -14.83 7.93
N ILE A 77 13.96 -13.96 7.61
CA ILE A 77 15.38 -14.19 7.87
C ILE A 77 15.74 -13.32 9.08
N PRO A 78 15.92 -13.89 10.28
CA PRO A 78 16.07 -13.12 11.52
C PRO A 78 17.14 -12.03 11.45
N GLU A 79 18.25 -12.31 10.77
CA GLU A 79 19.38 -11.40 10.60
C GLU A 79 19.02 -10.19 9.73
N GLU A 80 18.01 -10.30 8.87
CA GLU A 80 17.56 -9.26 7.95
C GLU A 80 16.37 -8.44 8.51
N LEU A 81 15.70 -8.92 9.56
CA LEU A 81 14.59 -8.19 10.21
C LEU A 81 15.04 -6.85 10.79
N ALA A 82 16.26 -6.77 11.33
CA ALA A 82 16.81 -5.53 11.86
C ALA A 82 16.95 -4.45 10.78
N ALA A 83 17.21 -4.83 9.52
CA ALA A 83 17.28 -3.88 8.41
C ALA A 83 15.89 -3.33 8.05
N ILE A 84 14.86 -4.19 8.05
CA ILE A 84 13.46 -3.78 7.87
C ILE A 84 13.06 -2.82 8.99
N GLU A 85 13.28 -3.19 10.24
CA GLU A 85 12.90 -2.38 11.42
C GLU A 85 13.60 -1.02 11.44
N LYS A 86 14.85 -0.96 10.97
CA LYS A 86 15.60 0.30 10.85
C LYS A 86 15.05 1.20 9.75
N ALA A 87 14.69 0.65 8.59
CA ALA A 87 14.25 1.45 7.44
C ALA A 87 12.77 1.86 7.50
N LEU A 88 11.94 1.06 8.18
CA LEU A 88 10.48 1.18 8.15
C LEU A 88 9.94 2.53 8.69
N PRO A 89 10.41 3.08 9.83
CA PRO A 89 9.85 4.32 10.36
C PRO A 89 9.99 5.50 9.40
N ASP A 90 11.17 5.68 8.81
CA ASP A 90 11.42 6.77 7.86
C ASP A 90 10.65 6.56 6.55
N ALA A 91 10.49 5.30 6.12
CA ALA A 91 9.69 4.98 4.94
C ALA A 91 8.20 5.31 5.14
N LEU A 92 7.63 4.91 6.29
CA LEU A 92 6.24 5.24 6.64
C LEU A 92 6.05 6.75 6.79
N GLN A 93 6.98 7.45 7.44
CA GLN A 93 6.92 8.90 7.56
C GLN A 93 6.94 9.57 6.17
N THR A 94 7.86 9.15 5.30
CA THR A 94 7.96 9.68 3.92
C THR A 94 6.67 9.43 3.15
N TYR A 95 6.11 8.23 3.27
CA TYR A 95 4.82 7.89 2.67
C TYR A 95 3.69 8.77 3.22
N PHE A 96 3.59 8.93 4.54
CA PHE A 96 2.53 9.71 5.18
C PHE A 96 2.60 11.22 4.88
N ASN A 97 3.80 11.77 4.74
CA ASN A 97 4.02 13.18 4.38
C ASN A 97 3.35 13.57 3.05
N VAL A 98 3.14 12.62 2.13
CA VAL A 98 2.45 12.88 0.85
C VAL A 98 1.02 13.41 1.07
N PHE A 99 0.40 12.99 2.15
CA PHE A 99 -1.00 13.25 2.44
C PHE A 99 -1.21 14.42 3.41
N ASP A 100 -0.16 14.86 4.10
CA ASP A 100 -0.26 15.87 5.16
C ASP A 100 -0.81 17.20 4.64
N GLY A 101 -1.70 17.81 5.43
CA GLY A 101 -2.35 19.08 5.09
C GLY A 101 -3.39 19.00 3.97
N ARG A 102 -3.65 17.82 3.39
CA ARG A 102 -4.65 17.66 2.32
C ARG A 102 -6.03 17.33 2.87
N PRO A 103 -7.13 17.75 2.22
CA PRO A 103 -8.47 17.28 2.53
C PRO A 103 -8.58 15.75 2.38
N ILE A 104 -9.41 15.09 3.21
CA ILE A 104 -9.55 13.62 3.19
C ILE A 104 -9.88 13.09 1.80
N LYS A 105 -10.75 13.76 1.04
CA LYS A 105 -11.08 13.37 -0.34
C LYS A 105 -9.84 13.29 -1.25
N GLU A 106 -8.93 14.27 -1.16
CA GLU A 106 -7.67 14.23 -1.91
C GLU A 106 -6.75 13.12 -1.41
N GLN A 107 -6.70 12.92 -0.10
CA GLN A 107 -5.88 11.85 0.48
C GLN A 107 -6.33 10.46 -0.02
N LEU A 108 -7.64 10.21 -0.06
CA LEU A 108 -8.21 8.96 -0.57
C LEU A 108 -7.93 8.78 -2.07
N ALA A 109 -7.96 9.86 -2.86
CA ALA A 109 -7.60 9.80 -4.28
C ALA A 109 -6.11 9.48 -4.48
N LEU A 110 -5.23 10.06 -3.66
CA LEU A 110 -3.80 9.73 -3.66
C LEU A 110 -3.55 8.29 -3.21
N GLN A 111 -4.28 7.80 -2.21
CA GLN A 111 -4.20 6.41 -1.78
C GLN A 111 -4.61 5.48 -2.91
N ALA A 112 -5.73 5.72 -3.60
CA ALA A 112 -6.16 4.89 -4.72
C ALA A 112 -5.06 4.76 -5.78
N ALA A 113 -4.37 5.85 -6.07
CA ALA A 113 -3.24 5.82 -7.00
C ALA A 113 -2.01 5.09 -6.42
N ALA A 114 -1.79 5.14 -5.10
CA ALA A 114 -0.76 4.37 -4.41
C ALA A 114 -1.04 2.86 -4.53
N GLU A 115 -2.27 2.42 -4.30
CA GLU A 115 -2.72 1.02 -4.44
C GLU A 115 -2.50 0.50 -5.88
N ARG A 116 -2.82 1.32 -6.90
CA ARG A 116 -2.52 0.97 -8.30
C ARG A 116 -1.01 0.77 -8.52
N GLN A 117 -0.16 1.59 -7.90
CA GLN A 117 1.29 1.43 -7.97
C GLN A 117 1.79 0.23 -7.16
N GLY A 118 1.22 -0.06 -5.99
CA GLY A 118 1.50 -1.24 -5.17
C GLY A 118 1.20 -2.54 -5.92
N SER A 119 0.07 -2.58 -6.63
CA SER A 119 -0.31 -3.68 -7.52
C SER A 119 0.78 -4.02 -8.56
N GLN A 120 1.46 -3.00 -9.10
CA GLN A 120 2.55 -3.15 -10.07
C GLN A 120 3.85 -3.61 -9.39
N ALA A 121 4.11 -3.19 -8.14
CA ALA A 121 5.25 -3.66 -7.37
C ALA A 121 5.20 -5.17 -7.16
N TRP A 122 4.02 -5.73 -6.84
CA TRP A 122 3.83 -7.18 -6.72
C TRP A 122 4.07 -7.93 -8.03
N GLN A 123 3.57 -7.39 -9.16
CA GLN A 123 3.85 -7.95 -10.48
C GLN A 123 5.36 -7.90 -10.80
N GLY A 124 6.05 -6.83 -10.39
CA GLY A 124 7.48 -6.66 -10.58
C GLY A 124 8.35 -7.70 -9.86
N LEU A 125 7.83 -8.36 -8.82
CA LEU A 125 8.52 -9.45 -8.13
C LEU A 125 8.46 -10.78 -8.91
N LYS A 126 7.54 -10.92 -9.88
CA LYS A 126 7.40 -12.15 -10.65
C LYS A 126 8.61 -12.36 -11.56
N ASN A 127 9.14 -13.58 -11.56
CA ASN A 127 10.15 -14.01 -12.51
C ASN A 127 9.96 -15.49 -12.87
N ALA A 128 10.55 -15.91 -13.99
CA ALA A 128 10.35 -17.26 -14.57
C ALA A 128 10.85 -18.40 -13.66
N ASN A 129 11.71 -18.12 -12.69
CA ASN A 129 12.29 -19.12 -11.79
C ASN A 129 11.44 -19.34 -10.53
N LEU A 130 10.43 -18.50 -10.27
CA LEU A 130 9.53 -18.70 -9.14
C LEU A 130 8.56 -19.85 -9.39
N PRO A 131 8.23 -20.65 -8.35
CA PRO A 131 7.18 -21.66 -8.45
C PRO A 131 5.86 -21.06 -8.95
N LYS A 132 5.09 -21.80 -9.75
CA LYS A 132 3.79 -21.32 -10.27
C LYS A 132 2.83 -20.89 -9.17
N ALA A 133 2.81 -21.62 -8.04
CA ALA A 133 2.01 -21.25 -6.87
C ALA A 133 2.42 -19.89 -6.30
N HIS A 134 3.73 -19.59 -6.24
CA HIS A 134 4.25 -18.29 -5.81
C HIS A 134 3.79 -17.18 -6.75
N GLN A 135 3.89 -17.39 -8.06
CA GLN A 135 3.43 -16.42 -9.05
C GLN A 135 1.92 -16.15 -8.95
N ALA A 136 1.12 -17.20 -8.70
CA ALA A 136 -0.32 -17.07 -8.48
C ALA A 136 -0.66 -16.32 -7.19
N GLU A 137 0.12 -16.48 -6.13
CA GLU A 137 -0.04 -15.68 -4.91
C GLU A 137 0.21 -14.20 -5.20
N LEU A 138 1.30 -13.85 -5.91
CA LEU A 138 1.57 -12.46 -6.31
C LEU A 138 0.45 -11.85 -7.16
N ASP A 139 -0.12 -12.62 -8.09
CA ASP A 139 -1.28 -12.20 -8.88
C ASP A 139 -2.51 -11.90 -8.00
N ALA A 140 -2.71 -12.72 -6.97
CA ALA A 140 -3.79 -12.52 -6.03
C ALA A 140 -3.54 -11.39 -5.02
N LEU A 141 -2.28 -10.96 -4.78
CA LEU A 141 -1.98 -9.72 -4.05
C LEU A 141 -2.28 -8.50 -4.93
N THR A 142 -1.82 -8.51 -6.19
CA THR A 142 -2.14 -7.49 -7.19
C THR A 142 -3.66 -7.26 -7.31
N ALA A 143 -4.45 -8.33 -7.28
CA ALA A 143 -5.91 -8.22 -7.36
C ALA A 143 -6.53 -7.53 -6.13
N LEU A 144 -5.98 -7.75 -4.93
CA LEU A 144 -6.46 -7.09 -3.70
C LEU A 144 -6.21 -5.58 -3.75
N GLU A 145 -5.02 -5.17 -4.15
CA GLU A 145 -4.64 -3.76 -4.34
C GLU A 145 -5.53 -3.06 -5.37
N ILE A 146 -5.75 -3.70 -6.52
CA ILE A 146 -6.66 -3.18 -7.56
C ILE A 146 -8.07 -2.99 -7.00
N GLN A 147 -8.56 -3.94 -6.21
CA GLN A 147 -9.87 -3.84 -5.59
C GLN A 147 -9.93 -2.71 -4.54
N SER A 148 -8.89 -2.52 -3.72
CA SER A 148 -8.78 -1.38 -2.79
C SER A 148 -8.80 -0.05 -3.56
N ALA A 149 -8.05 0.06 -4.66
CA ALA A 149 -8.04 1.23 -5.52
C ALA A 149 -9.42 1.57 -6.09
N GLU A 150 -10.12 0.58 -6.66
CA GLU A 150 -11.46 0.76 -7.26
C GLU A 150 -12.50 1.19 -6.22
N ARG A 151 -12.45 0.61 -5.01
CA ARG A 151 -13.30 1.02 -3.89
C ARG A 151 -13.06 2.47 -3.50
N LEU A 152 -11.79 2.89 -3.45
CA LEU A 152 -11.44 4.27 -3.11
C LEU A 152 -11.83 5.26 -4.20
N GLU A 153 -11.61 4.91 -5.47
CA GLU A 153 -12.04 5.72 -6.62
C GLU A 153 -13.55 5.98 -6.55
N ALA A 154 -14.35 4.93 -6.34
CA ALA A 154 -15.80 5.04 -6.15
C ALA A 154 -16.18 5.87 -4.91
N LEU A 155 -15.46 5.71 -3.79
CA LEU A 155 -15.69 6.50 -2.58
C LEU A 155 -15.41 7.99 -2.84
N VAL A 156 -14.29 8.32 -3.50
CA VAL A 156 -13.91 9.70 -3.83
C VAL A 156 -14.96 10.37 -4.70
N GLU A 157 -15.54 9.66 -5.68
CA GLU A 157 -16.63 10.17 -6.50
C GLU A 157 -17.89 10.48 -5.69
N SER A 158 -18.17 9.70 -4.64
CA SER A 158 -19.33 9.90 -3.77
C SER A 158 -19.18 11.04 -2.76
N LEU A 159 -17.94 11.43 -2.43
CA LEU A 159 -17.66 12.46 -1.44
C LEU A 159 -17.88 13.87 -2.02
N PRO A 160 -18.42 14.82 -1.24
CA PRO A 160 -18.53 16.21 -1.67
C PRO A 160 -17.14 16.82 -1.92
N ASP A 161 -17.04 17.76 -2.86
CA ASP A 161 -15.84 18.57 -3.01
C ASP A 161 -15.66 19.47 -1.76
N ALA A 162 -14.43 19.58 -1.26
CA ALA A 162 -14.12 20.54 -0.20
C ALA A 162 -14.26 21.97 -0.76
N HIS A 163 -15.00 22.82 -0.05
CA HIS A 163 -15.15 24.26 -0.35
C HIS A 163 -13.90 25.06 0.03
#